data_AF-A0A857FJ20-F1
#
_entry.id   AF-A0A857FJ20-F1
#
_cell.length_a   1.000
_cell.length_b   1.000
_cell.length_c   1.000
_cell.angle_alpha   90.00
_cell.angle_beta   90.00
_cell.angle_gamma   90.00
#
_symmetry.space_group_name_H-M   'P 1'
#
loop_
_entity.id
_entity.type
_entity.pdbx_description
1 polymer ?
#
loop_
_entity_poly.entity_id
_entity_poly.type
_entity_poly.pdbx_seq_one_letter_code
_entity_poly.pdbx_strand_id
1 'polypeptide(L)'
;MSKKLEINSASLEKREMLTAETVTQNAQTMARTLSETFGRGLGVKEIIHRIARLLRVTDRQAKGLYYGEWERIPAHIYLRLVDAYRKHLARAERQAEHQAAIYRALSQEWNDTWGDTSSCGALPSPDGGQAEHSGAQSPCGAGPNT
;
A
#
# COMPACT_ATOMS: atom_id res chain seq x y z
N MET A 1 24.63 29.53 20.34
CA MET A 1 24.80 28.06 20.31
C MET A 1 23.50 27.27 20.50
N SER A 2 22.31 27.90 20.59
CA SER A 2 21.06 27.21 20.97
C SER A 2 20.30 26.48 19.86
N LYS A 3 20.38 26.90 18.59
CA LYS A 3 19.56 26.33 17.49
C LYS A 3 19.83 24.84 17.22
N LYS A 4 21.06 24.34 17.46
CA LYS A 4 21.39 22.92 17.26
C LYS A 4 20.74 22.01 18.31
N LEU A 5 20.53 22.51 19.52
CA LEU A 5 19.90 21.75 20.59
C LEU A 5 18.38 21.64 20.35
N GLU A 6 17.74 22.70 19.87
CA GLU A 6 16.30 22.72 19.54
C GLU A 6 15.92 21.79 18.37
N ILE A 7 16.75 21.69 17.33
CA ILE A 7 16.52 20.76 16.22
C ILE A 7 16.65 19.31 16.69
N ASN A 8 17.64 19.04 17.55
CA ASN A 8 17.82 17.70 18.12
C ASN A 8 16.68 17.33 19.09
N SER A 9 16.16 18.28 19.87
CA SER A 9 15.02 18.04 20.77
C SER A 9 13.71 17.84 19.99
N ALA A 10 13.45 18.63 18.95
CA ALA A 10 12.28 18.43 18.08
C ALA A 10 12.34 17.09 17.31
N SER A 11 13.56 16.65 16.94
CA SER A 11 13.78 15.32 16.35
C SER A 11 13.65 14.18 17.36
N LEU A 12 13.83 14.45 18.65
CA LEU A 12 13.64 13.49 19.75
C LEU A 12 12.17 13.39 20.16
N GLU A 13 11.41 14.49 20.14
CA GLU A 13 9.97 14.47 20.40
C GLU A 13 9.18 13.74 19.31
N LYS A 14 9.63 13.78 18.04
CA LYS A 14 9.04 12.98 16.95
C LYS A 14 9.47 11.52 16.95
N ARG A 15 10.48 11.14 17.73
CA ARG A 15 10.76 9.73 18.01
C ARG A 15 9.90 9.36 19.20
N GLU A 16 8.66 8.95 18.92
CA GLU A 16 7.89 8.18 19.89
C GLU A 16 8.84 7.18 20.55
N MET A 17 8.92 7.22 21.89
CA MET A 17 9.75 6.27 22.63
C MET A 17 9.26 4.88 22.24
N LEU A 18 10.01 4.19 21.38
CA LEU A 18 9.70 2.84 20.96
C LEU A 18 9.77 1.94 22.19
N THR A 19 8.63 1.75 22.84
CA THR A 19 8.51 0.80 23.94
C THR A 19 8.77 -0.60 23.38
N ALA A 20 9.22 -1.53 24.24
CA ALA A 20 9.42 -2.91 23.81
C ALA A 20 8.17 -3.51 23.13
N GLU A 21 6.99 -3.10 23.60
CA GLU A 21 5.68 -3.48 23.04
C GLU A 21 5.48 -2.96 21.60
N THR A 22 5.84 -1.72 21.31
CA THR A 22 5.76 -1.20 19.93
C THR A 22 6.71 -1.94 18.99
N VAL A 23 7.89 -2.33 19.47
CA VAL A 23 8.87 -3.08 18.67
C VAL A 23 8.37 -4.48 18.35
N THR A 24 7.77 -5.18 19.31
CA THR A 24 7.22 -6.52 19.11
C THR A 24 5.99 -6.49 18.21
N GLN A 25 5.10 -5.50 18.38
CA GLN A 25 3.95 -5.32 17.50
C GLN A 25 4.36 -4.99 16.07
N ASN A 26 5.35 -4.10 15.88
CA ASN A 26 5.88 -3.78 14.56
C ASN A 26 6.52 -5.02 13.90
N ALA A 27 7.30 -5.79 14.66
CA ALA A 27 7.87 -7.05 14.18
C ALA A 27 6.79 -8.06 13.77
N GLN A 28 5.71 -8.17 14.54
CA GLN A 28 4.59 -9.04 14.18
C GLN A 28 3.94 -8.59 12.87
N THR A 29 3.66 -7.30 12.72
CA THR A 29 3.08 -6.73 11.49
C THR A 29 3.99 -7.01 10.29
N MET A 30 5.29 -6.73 10.40
CA MET A 30 6.26 -7.03 9.33
C MET A 30 6.28 -8.52 8.97
N ALA A 31 6.26 -9.41 9.96
CA ALA A 31 6.24 -10.85 9.73
C ALA A 31 4.95 -11.32 9.02
N ARG A 32 3.80 -10.75 9.38
CA ARG A 32 2.52 -11.05 8.72
C ARG A 32 2.49 -10.52 7.29
N THR A 33 2.90 -9.29 7.06
CA THR A 33 2.98 -8.74 5.69
C THR A 33 3.93 -9.57 4.82
N LEU A 34 5.08 -10.01 5.36
CA LEU A 34 5.97 -10.91 4.63
C LEU A 34 5.30 -12.26 4.31
N SER A 35 4.46 -12.78 5.22
CA SER A 35 3.79 -14.06 4.99
C SER A 35 2.80 -14.04 3.83
N GLU A 36 2.15 -12.91 3.57
CA GLU A 36 1.21 -12.73 2.46
C GLU A 36 1.89 -12.92 1.09
N THR A 37 3.21 -12.76 1.04
CA THR A 37 4.01 -12.83 -0.18
C THR A 37 4.39 -14.26 -0.58
N PHE A 38 4.25 -15.22 0.33
CA PHE A 38 4.72 -16.59 0.09
C PHE A 38 3.84 -17.38 -0.89
N GLY A 39 2.61 -16.93 -1.10
CA GLY A 39 1.64 -17.56 -2.00
C GLY A 39 0.29 -17.74 -1.33
N ARG A 40 -0.77 -17.74 -2.14
CA ARG A 40 -2.14 -17.97 -1.64
C ARG A 40 -2.32 -19.45 -1.26
N GLY A 41 -3.12 -19.69 -0.22
CA GLY A 41 -3.51 -21.05 0.20
C GLY A 41 -2.46 -21.82 1.01
N LEU A 42 -1.37 -21.19 1.44
CA LEU A 42 -0.38 -21.85 2.29
C LEU A 42 -0.91 -22.06 3.71
N GLY A 43 -0.67 -23.24 4.26
CA GLY A 43 -0.95 -23.53 5.66
C GLY A 43 -0.01 -22.77 6.60
N VAL A 44 -0.48 -22.47 7.82
CA VAL A 44 0.28 -21.69 8.81
C VAL A 44 1.64 -22.31 9.13
N LYS A 45 1.74 -23.65 9.16
CA LYS A 45 3.01 -24.35 9.39
C LYS A 45 4.04 -24.05 8.30
N GLU A 46 3.60 -24.01 7.04
CA GLU A 46 4.50 -23.70 5.92
C GLU A 46 4.90 -22.23 5.92
N ILE A 47 3.96 -21.34 6.26
CA ILE A 47 4.25 -19.91 6.47
C ILE A 47 5.35 -19.75 7.53
N ILE A 48 5.18 -20.34 8.72
CA ILE A 48 6.18 -20.27 9.80
C ILE A 48 7.53 -20.78 9.33
N HIS A 49 7.55 -21.91 8.62
CA HIS A 49 8.79 -22.49 8.14
C HIS A 49 9.49 -21.60 7.09
N ARG A 50 8.72 -20.92 6.22
CA ARG A 50 9.26 -19.94 5.27
C ARG A 50 9.81 -18.70 5.98
N ILE A 51 9.13 -18.20 7.02
CA ILE A 51 9.66 -17.12 7.88
C ILE A 51 10.97 -17.56 8.53
N ALA A 52 11.01 -18.78 9.08
CA ALA A 52 12.20 -19.33 9.73
C ALA A 52 13.39 -19.38 8.77
N ARG A 53 13.19 -19.88 7.54
CA ARG A 53 14.22 -19.87 6.50
C ARG A 53 14.65 -18.46 6.09
N LEU A 54 13.69 -17.56 5.87
CA LEU A 54 13.94 -16.18 5.43
C LEU A 54 14.82 -15.42 6.44
N LEU A 55 14.49 -15.55 7.73
CA LEU A 55 15.19 -14.83 8.81
C LEU A 55 16.39 -15.61 9.36
N ARG A 56 16.57 -16.87 8.91
CA ARG A 56 17.57 -17.83 9.40
C ARG A 56 17.48 -17.99 10.92
N VAL A 57 16.26 -18.29 11.38
CA VAL A 57 15.89 -18.53 12.78
C VAL A 57 15.22 -19.89 12.92
N THR A 58 15.00 -20.34 14.16
CA THR A 58 14.26 -21.57 14.42
C THR A 58 12.75 -21.40 14.17
N ASP A 59 12.05 -22.50 13.87
CA ASP A 59 10.59 -22.50 13.70
C ASP A 59 9.87 -21.97 14.96
N ARG A 60 10.40 -22.24 16.16
CA ARG A 60 9.86 -21.70 17.43
C ARG A 60 9.95 -20.17 17.48
N GLN A 61 11.08 -19.61 17.06
CA GLN A 61 11.27 -18.15 17.01
C GLN A 61 10.40 -17.50 15.93
N ALA A 62 10.31 -18.12 14.76
CA ALA A 62 9.43 -17.67 13.69
C ALA A 62 7.95 -17.70 14.12
N LYS A 63 7.53 -18.74 14.85
CA LYS A 63 6.21 -18.84 15.46
C LYS A 63 5.96 -17.68 16.43
N GLY A 64 6.92 -17.40 17.31
CA GLY A 64 6.85 -16.28 18.25
C GLY A 64 6.70 -14.92 17.56
N LEU A 65 7.41 -14.69 16.44
CA LEU A 65 7.24 -13.48 15.63
C LEU A 65 5.85 -13.40 14.99
N TYR A 66 5.37 -14.51 14.42
CA TYR A 66 4.11 -14.55 13.68
C TYR A 66 2.90 -14.31 14.59
N TYR A 67 2.88 -14.95 15.76
CA TYR A 67 1.80 -14.80 16.74
C TYR A 67 1.98 -13.62 17.69
N GLY A 68 3.15 -12.97 17.70
CA GLY A 68 3.42 -11.85 18.62
C GLY A 68 3.69 -12.31 20.06
N GLU A 69 3.98 -13.59 20.27
CA GLU A 69 4.27 -14.19 21.59
C GLU A 69 5.69 -13.87 22.07
N TRP A 70 6.51 -13.22 21.25
CA TRP A 70 7.91 -12.98 21.58
C TRP A 70 8.11 -11.65 22.31
N GLU A 71 8.17 -11.72 23.65
CA GLU A 71 8.30 -10.54 24.52
C GLU A 71 9.56 -9.68 24.26
N ARG A 72 10.68 -10.33 23.89
CA ARG A 72 11.96 -9.65 23.64
C ARG A 72 12.63 -10.20 22.40
N ILE A 73 12.60 -9.43 21.33
CA ILE A 73 13.20 -9.79 20.05
C ILE A 73 14.68 -9.37 20.06
N PRO A 74 15.63 -10.30 19.84
CA PRO A 74 17.03 -9.96 19.69
C PRO A 74 17.25 -8.98 18.53
N ALA A 75 18.09 -7.97 18.74
CA ALA A 75 18.32 -6.90 17.75
C ALA A 75 18.72 -7.44 16.37
N HIS A 76 19.58 -8.46 16.30
CA HIS A 76 20.01 -9.05 15.03
C HIS A 76 18.87 -9.70 14.24
N ILE A 77 17.83 -10.20 14.92
CA ILE A 77 16.65 -10.81 14.28
C ILE A 77 15.73 -9.71 13.78
N TYR A 78 15.51 -8.68 14.59
CA TYR A 78 14.73 -7.51 14.20
C TYR A 78 15.34 -6.82 12.97
N LEU A 79 16.67 -6.63 12.94
CA LEU A 79 17.36 -6.03 11.79
C LEU A 79 17.22 -6.87 10.51
N ARG A 80 17.30 -8.20 10.61
CA ARG A 80 17.05 -9.10 9.46
C ARG A 80 15.60 -9.00 8.97
N LEU A 81 14.66 -8.89 9.89
CA LEU A 81 13.25 -8.72 9.57
C LEU A 81 13.00 -7.41 8.83
N VAL A 82 13.57 -6.30 9.32
CA VAL A 82 13.47 -4.99 8.67
C VAL A 82 14.11 -5.01 7.27
N ASP A 83 15.28 -5.63 7.11
CA ASP A 83 15.93 -5.76 5.80
C ASP A 83 15.08 -6.59 4.81
N ALA A 84 14.55 -7.73 5.26
CA ALA A 84 13.64 -8.55 4.46
C ALA A 84 12.36 -7.78 4.07
N TYR A 85 11.78 -7.05 5.01
CA TYR A 85 10.59 -6.24 4.80
C TYR A 85 10.83 -5.11 3.79
N ARG A 86 11.95 -4.38 3.91
CA ARG A 86 12.33 -3.33 2.94
C ARG A 86 12.53 -3.88 1.54
N LYS A 87 13.20 -5.04 1.42
CA LYS A 87 13.38 -5.72 0.13
C LYS A 87 12.03 -6.13 -0.47
N HIS A 88 11.09 -6.55 0.36
CA HIS A 88 9.73 -6.84 -0.09
C HIS A 88 9.03 -5.57 -0.60
N LEU A 89 9.03 -4.48 0.16
CA LEU A 89 8.41 -3.22 -0.27
C LEU A 89 8.98 -2.71 -1.59
N ALA A 90 10.30 -2.75 -1.75
CA ALA A 90 10.95 -2.34 -3.00
C ALA A 90 10.54 -3.22 -4.21
N ARG A 91 10.22 -4.49 -3.99
CA ARG A 91 9.69 -5.36 -5.05
C ARG A 91 8.23 -5.04 -5.36
N ALA A 92 7.42 -4.82 -4.33
CA ALA A 92 6.01 -4.45 -4.47
C ALA A 92 5.86 -3.11 -5.20
N GLU A 93 6.70 -2.14 -4.90
CA GLU A 93 6.76 -0.84 -5.58
C GLU A 93 7.04 -1.01 -7.08
N ARG A 94 8.08 -1.75 -7.45
CA ARG A 94 8.40 -2.03 -8.88
C ARG A 94 7.26 -2.76 -9.60
N GLN A 95 6.57 -3.67 -8.91
CA GLN A 95 5.42 -4.37 -9.49
C GLN A 95 4.25 -3.41 -9.71
N ALA A 96 3.98 -2.52 -8.75
CA ALA A 96 2.95 -1.51 -8.87
C ALA A 96 3.27 -0.50 -9.99
N GLU A 97 4.53 -0.07 -10.11
CA GLU A 97 5.00 0.77 -11.22
C GLU A 97 4.82 0.10 -12.58
N HIS A 98 5.20 -1.17 -12.69
CA HIS A 98 5.03 -1.94 -13.92
C HIS A 98 3.54 -2.08 -14.29
N GLN A 99 2.69 -2.39 -13.31
CA GLN A 99 1.25 -2.50 -13.53
C GLN A 99 0.64 -1.15 -13.94
N ALA A 100 1.06 -0.05 -13.31
CA ALA A 100 0.64 1.29 -13.69
C ALA A 100 1.09 1.65 -15.11
N ALA A 101 2.28 1.23 -15.53
CA ALA A 101 2.76 1.43 -16.90
C ALA A 101 1.88 0.67 -17.92
N ILE A 102 1.49 -0.57 -17.62
CA ILE A 102 0.55 -1.35 -18.46
C ILE A 102 -0.79 -0.61 -18.58
N TYR A 103 -1.36 -0.14 -17.47
CA TYR A 103 -2.62 0.59 -17.50
C TYR A 103 -2.53 1.90 -18.27
N ARG A 104 -1.41 2.63 -18.16
CA ARG A 104 -1.17 3.85 -18.94
C ARG A 104 -1.11 3.55 -20.44
N ALA A 105 -0.42 2.48 -20.84
CA ALA A 105 -0.34 2.05 -22.23
C ALA A 105 -1.73 1.66 -22.78
N LEU A 106 -2.47 0.84 -22.05
CA LEU A 106 -3.85 0.45 -22.42
C LEU A 106 -4.79 1.67 -22.50
N SER A 107 -4.64 2.62 -21.59
CA SER A 107 -5.43 3.86 -21.62
C SER A 107 -5.10 4.74 -22.83
N GLN A 108 -3.83 4.77 -23.27
CA GLN A 108 -3.42 5.48 -24.48
C GLN A 108 -4.01 4.80 -25.71
N GLU A 109 -3.89 3.48 -25.84
CA GLU A 109 -4.50 2.72 -26.94
C GLU A 109 -6.01 2.92 -27.02
N TRP A 110 -6.69 2.94 -25.86
CA TRP A 110 -8.13 3.23 -25.80
C TRP A 110 -8.45 4.63 -26.30
N ASN A 111 -7.71 5.65 -25.85
CA ASN A 111 -7.90 7.03 -26.30
C ASN A 111 -7.56 7.22 -27.77
N ASP A 112 -6.56 6.52 -28.30
CA ASP A 112 -6.20 6.60 -29.73
C ASP A 112 -7.28 5.92 -30.60
N THR A 113 -7.94 4.88 -30.09
CA THR A 113 -8.97 4.13 -30.82
C THR A 113 -10.35 4.79 -30.74
N TRP A 114 -10.68 5.44 -29.61
CA TRP A 114 -12.04 5.93 -29.31
C TRP A 114 -12.11 7.40 -28.89
N GLY A 115 -10.97 8.09 -28.76
CA GLY A 115 -10.90 9.47 -28.29
C GLY A 115 -11.57 10.47 -29.22
N ASP A 116 -11.52 10.23 -30.54
CA ASP A 116 -12.23 11.06 -31.52
C ASP A 116 -13.73 10.74 -31.59
N THR A 117 -14.14 9.53 -31.20
CA THR A 117 -15.55 9.09 -31.22
C THR A 117 -16.36 9.60 -30.03
N SER A 118 -15.69 10.16 -29.00
CA SER A 118 -16.31 10.71 -27.79
C SER A 118 -16.25 12.25 -27.71
N SER A 119 -16.17 12.96 -28.85
CA SER A 119 -16.40 14.40 -28.91
C SER A 119 -17.89 14.74 -29.14
N CYS A 120 -18.78 14.22 -28.30
CA CYS A 120 -20.12 14.81 -28.12
C CYS A 120 -20.03 15.88 -27.03
N GLY A 121 -19.34 16.97 -27.35
CA GLY A 121 -19.11 18.09 -26.43
C GLY A 121 -18.45 19.29 -27.10
N ALA A 122 -18.67 19.48 -28.40
CA ALA A 122 -18.40 20.77 -29.02
C ALA A 122 -19.41 21.77 -28.43
N LEU A 123 -18.99 22.56 -27.45
CA LEU A 123 -19.71 23.75 -27.01
C LEU A 123 -19.92 24.64 -28.25
N PRO A 124 -21.16 24.93 -28.68
CA PRO A 124 -21.37 25.96 -29.68
C PRO A 124 -20.95 27.30 -29.05
N SER A 125 -20.11 28.00 -29.80
CA SER A 125 -19.69 29.39 -29.58
C SER A 125 -20.88 30.24 -29.12
N PRO A 126 -20.75 31.09 -28.07
CA PRO A 126 -21.85 31.89 -27.58
C PRO A 126 -22.03 33.08 -28.51
N ASP A 127 -22.86 32.93 -29.53
CA ASP A 127 -23.36 34.08 -30.27
C ASP A 127 -24.86 33.94 -30.55
N GLY A 128 -25.62 34.79 -29.85
CA GLY A 128 -26.94 35.31 -30.22
C GLY A 128 -28.11 34.34 -30.38
N GLY A 129 -28.99 34.27 -29.38
CA GLY A 129 -30.38 33.88 -29.61
C GLY A 129 -31.14 33.43 -28.37
N GLN A 130 -31.90 34.33 -27.76
CA GLN A 130 -32.90 34.02 -26.73
C GLN A 130 -33.91 32.96 -27.21
N ALA A 131 -34.11 31.92 -26.42
CA ALA A 131 -35.42 31.28 -26.29
C ALA A 131 -35.50 30.63 -24.90
N GLU A 132 -36.24 31.30 -24.01
CA GLU A 132 -36.67 30.76 -22.74
C GLU A 132 -37.55 29.53 -22.98
N HIS A 133 -37.28 28.42 -22.28
CA HIS A 133 -38.34 27.62 -21.65
C HIS A 133 -37.75 26.76 -20.53
N SER A 134 -38.35 26.94 -19.35
CA SER A 134 -38.00 26.37 -18.06
C SER A 134 -38.09 24.85 -17.96
N GLY A 135 -37.18 24.29 -17.16
CA GLY A 135 -37.50 23.31 -16.12
C GLY A 135 -37.53 21.84 -16.51
N ALA A 136 -36.51 21.09 -16.08
CA ALA A 136 -36.70 19.90 -15.24
C ALA A 136 -35.35 19.33 -14.79
N GLN A 137 -35.29 19.01 -13.51
CA GLN A 137 -34.18 18.38 -12.82
C GLN A 137 -33.86 16.99 -13.39
N SER A 138 -32.59 16.62 -13.24
CA SER A 138 -32.08 15.26 -13.40
C SER A 138 -32.73 14.30 -12.39
N PRO A 139 -33.01 13.07 -12.81
CA PRO A 139 -32.76 11.94 -11.93
C PRO A 139 -31.91 10.90 -12.65
N CYS A 140 -30.71 10.66 -12.12
CA CYS A 140 -29.99 9.40 -12.29
C CYS A 140 -30.87 8.27 -11.71
N GLY A 141 -31.67 7.66 -12.58
CA GLY A 141 -32.45 6.47 -12.26
C GLY A 141 -31.55 5.24 -12.27
N ALA A 142 -31.42 4.62 -11.10
CA ALA A 142 -30.97 3.24 -10.95
C ALA A 142 -31.83 2.31 -11.84
N GLY A 143 -31.17 1.49 -12.65
CA GLY A 143 -31.77 0.40 -13.42
C GLY A 143 -31.41 -0.97 -12.82
N PRO A 144 -32.19 -2.03 -13.11
CA PRO A 144 -32.76 -2.88 -12.08
C PRO A 144 -32.13 -4.28 -11.97
N ASN A 145 -32.29 -4.87 -10.79
CA ASN A 145 -32.15 -6.31 -10.56
C ASN A 145 -33.29 -7.05 -11.26
N THR A 146 -32.94 -8.05 -12.06
CA THR A 146 -33.73 -9.28 -12.27
C THR A 146 -32.76 -10.45 -12.34
#